data_AF-A0A9E4DCP0-F1
#
_entry.id   AF-A0A9E4DCP0-F1
#
_cell.length_a   1.000
_cell.length_b   1.000
_cell.length_c   1.000
_cell.angle_alpha   90.00
_cell.angle_beta   90.00
_cell.angle_gamma   90.00
#
_symmetry.space_group_name_H-M   'P 1'
#
loop_
_entity.id
_entity.type
_entity.pdbx_description
1 polymer ?
#
loop_
_entity_poly.entity_id
_entity_poly.type
_entity_poly.pdbx_seq_one_letter_code
_entity_poly.pdbx_strand_id
1 'polypeptide(L)'
;MNWKTLVLIVLSLVVGVGVLFKIAIRTPQAPAHQVFINGSILTMDIDNPVVEALSTRGERIEKVGSTEAIMADVDDDTEVVDLRGRTMLPGFIDAHGHFPASGMKAVAADLNSPPIGNKLAIADVLQALEEQAAKTSPGKWVSGFGYDDTLLAEHRHPTREELDGVSTEHPVVAMHVSGHMLVANSKALEIVGIDADTPDPEGGVIGRIPGSREPNGLLEETARMDIMREMQDLSVMDTYRLIKSAANEYSAMGVTTAQSGGVTPELAMGLSLFSKLGVIPQRLILFPFETEWGEDLLNGEYDPADYNSDMLTMSAVKLVADGSIQGYTGYLSEPYYTPYHGDADYRGYPTLSREELFAEVEALHKAGYQLAIHGNGDEAIEDILDAFEAAQKSHPVADPRMILIHAQMARKDQIARMKALGITPSFFTAHTWYWGDRHRDIFLGPERAAQISPSKWALDHGLHFSSHLDTPVTPMEPLQAVWSQVFRMTTGGDVLGPEQRISVMQALRAVTIDAAWQVFQEDNRGSLNPGKYADLVVLSGNILDDPMAMRDLKVERTVIGGATVFGGH
;
A
#
# COMPACT_ATOMS: atom_id res chain seq x y z
N MET A 1 29.46 4.33 -47.94
CA MET A 1 29.17 5.40 -46.95
C MET A 1 30.46 5.68 -46.21
N ASN A 2 30.94 6.93 -46.13
CA ASN A 2 32.20 7.22 -45.44
C ASN A 2 31.98 7.27 -43.91
N TRP A 3 33.05 7.12 -43.12
CA TRP A 3 32.95 7.04 -41.67
C TRP A 3 32.33 8.31 -41.05
N LYS A 4 32.56 9.49 -41.65
CA LYS A 4 31.96 10.76 -41.20
C LYS A 4 30.45 10.77 -41.39
N THR A 5 29.95 10.25 -42.50
CA THR A 5 28.52 10.09 -42.76
C THR A 5 27.88 9.09 -41.80
N LEU A 6 28.56 7.97 -41.51
CA LEU A 6 28.09 7.00 -40.50
C LEU A 6 28.01 7.63 -39.11
N VAL A 7 29.04 8.37 -38.69
CA VAL A 7 29.05 9.08 -37.40
C VAL A 7 27.94 10.13 -37.32
N LEU A 8 27.71 10.91 -38.38
CA LEU A 8 26.63 11.89 -38.42
C LEU A 8 25.24 11.24 -38.33
N ILE A 9 25.03 10.09 -38.98
CA ILE A 9 23.77 9.33 -38.91
C ILE A 9 23.56 8.79 -37.50
N VAL A 10 24.59 8.18 -36.90
CA VAL A 10 24.53 7.65 -35.53
C VAL A 10 24.27 8.78 -34.53
N LEU A 11 24.97 9.91 -34.65
CA LEU A 11 24.75 11.07 -33.78
C LEU A 11 23.33 11.62 -33.93
N SER A 12 22.82 11.72 -35.15
CA SER A 12 21.45 12.19 -35.41
C SER A 12 20.39 11.24 -34.86
N LEU A 13 20.63 9.92 -34.95
CA LEU A 13 19.76 8.91 -34.34
C LEU A 13 19.79 9.00 -32.80
N VAL A 14 20.98 9.13 -32.21
CA VAL A 14 21.13 9.27 -30.75
C VAL A 14 20.45 10.55 -30.25
N VAL A 15 20.64 11.68 -30.94
CA VAL A 15 19.96 12.95 -30.62
C VAL A 15 18.45 12.82 -30.81
N GLY A 16 18.00 12.21 -31.91
CA GLY A 16 16.57 11.99 -32.18
C GLY A 16 15.90 11.11 -31.12
N VAL A 17 16.53 9.99 -30.75
CA VAL A 17 16.08 9.13 -29.64
C VAL A 17 16.11 9.88 -28.32
N GLY A 18 17.15 10.68 -28.05
CA GLY A 18 17.24 11.49 -26.84
C GLY A 18 16.13 12.55 -26.74
N VAL A 19 15.75 13.18 -27.85
CA VAL A 19 14.63 14.14 -27.89
C VAL A 19 13.30 13.42 -27.69
N LEU A 20 13.07 12.30 -28.39
CA LEU A 20 11.85 11.50 -28.22
C LEU A 20 11.73 10.96 -26.79
N PHE A 21 12.82 10.49 -26.21
CA PHE A 21 12.89 10.06 -24.81
C PHE A 21 12.55 11.22 -23.88
N LYS A 22 13.19 12.39 -24.05
CA LYS A 22 12.90 13.59 -23.26
C LYS A 22 11.44 14.04 -23.38
N ILE A 23 10.81 13.92 -24.55
CA ILE A 23 9.39 14.22 -24.74
C ILE A 23 8.52 13.18 -24.04
N ALA A 24 8.83 11.89 -24.19
CA ALA A 24 8.07 10.78 -23.62
C ALA A 24 8.09 10.75 -22.08
N ILE A 25 9.16 11.27 -21.47
CA ILE A 25 9.33 11.34 -20.02
C ILE A 25 9.07 12.74 -19.45
N ARG A 26 8.63 13.71 -20.27
CA ARG A 26 8.43 15.08 -19.82
C ARG A 26 7.27 15.11 -18.83
N THR A 27 7.57 15.44 -17.58
CA THR A 27 6.56 15.70 -16.56
C THR A 27 5.74 16.93 -16.98
N PRO A 28 4.39 16.88 -16.90
CA PRO A 28 3.56 18.07 -17.01
C PRO A 28 4.09 19.18 -16.11
N GLN A 29 4.06 20.42 -16.59
CA GLN A 29 4.54 21.58 -15.84
C GLN A 29 3.35 22.36 -15.30
N ALA A 30 3.50 22.88 -14.09
CA ALA A 30 2.48 23.74 -13.50
C ALA A 30 2.36 25.06 -14.30
N PRO A 31 1.13 25.55 -14.55
CA PRO A 31 0.95 26.92 -15.01
C PRO A 31 1.56 27.92 -14.02
N ALA A 32 2.00 29.08 -14.53
CA ALA A 32 2.51 30.14 -13.66
C ALA A 32 1.44 30.62 -12.67
N HIS A 33 0.19 30.64 -13.12
CA HIS A 33 -1.00 30.92 -12.33
C HIS A 33 -2.16 30.08 -12.85
N GLN A 34 -2.86 29.40 -11.94
CA GLN A 34 -4.06 28.63 -12.26
C GLN A 34 -5.08 28.83 -11.16
N VAL A 35 -6.35 28.99 -11.54
CA VAL A 35 -7.46 29.10 -10.59
C VAL A 35 -8.51 28.05 -10.90
N PHE A 36 -9.04 27.45 -9.85
CA PHE A 36 -10.18 26.53 -9.88
C PHE A 36 -11.36 27.23 -9.24
N ILE A 37 -12.47 27.35 -9.94
CA ILE A 37 -13.63 28.12 -9.49
C ILE A 37 -14.92 27.30 -9.53
N ASN A 38 -15.96 27.81 -8.85
CA ASN A 38 -17.30 27.23 -8.89
C ASN A 38 -17.31 25.74 -8.51
N GLY A 39 -16.58 25.36 -7.47
CA GLY A 39 -16.53 23.98 -6.95
C GLY A 39 -17.08 23.84 -5.54
N SER A 40 -17.16 22.59 -5.07
CA SER A 40 -17.28 22.25 -3.65
C SER A 40 -15.90 21.80 -3.16
N ILE A 41 -15.09 22.74 -2.68
CA ILE A 41 -13.69 22.48 -2.33
C ILE A 41 -13.56 22.16 -0.84
N LEU A 42 -13.31 20.89 -0.53
CA LEU A 42 -13.13 20.40 0.83
C LEU A 42 -11.65 20.54 1.21
N THR A 43 -11.34 21.45 2.13
CA THR A 43 -9.95 21.86 2.39
C THR A 43 -9.13 20.89 3.24
N MET A 44 -9.77 20.04 4.05
CA MET A 44 -9.14 19.23 5.11
C MET A 44 -8.33 20.04 6.15
N ASP A 45 -8.54 21.36 6.22
CA ASP A 45 -7.94 22.19 7.28
C ASP A 45 -8.56 21.86 8.66
N ILE A 46 -8.02 22.39 9.75
CA ILE A 46 -8.45 22.12 11.12
C ILE A 46 -9.96 22.36 11.32
N ASP A 47 -10.51 23.40 10.70
CA ASP A 47 -11.93 23.75 10.76
C ASP A 47 -12.77 23.07 9.65
N ASN A 48 -12.13 22.31 8.76
CA ASN A 48 -12.70 21.68 7.56
C ASN A 48 -13.65 22.60 6.75
N PRO A 49 -13.28 23.86 6.44
CA PRO A 49 -14.15 24.71 5.63
C PRO A 49 -14.33 24.12 4.24
N VAL A 50 -15.56 24.25 3.71
CA VAL A 50 -15.89 24.03 2.31
C VAL A 50 -15.96 25.38 1.62
N VAL A 51 -15.14 25.57 0.59
CA VAL A 51 -15.02 26.83 -0.16
C VAL A 51 -15.32 26.61 -1.65
N GLU A 52 -15.36 27.70 -2.42
CA GLU A 52 -15.81 27.65 -3.82
C GLU A 52 -14.66 27.64 -4.83
N ALA A 53 -13.50 28.17 -4.44
CA ALA A 53 -12.39 28.41 -5.35
C ALA A 53 -11.01 28.32 -4.68
N LEU A 54 -10.00 27.99 -5.50
CA LEU A 54 -8.60 27.83 -5.12
C LEU A 54 -7.69 28.40 -6.21
N SER A 55 -6.67 29.17 -5.81
CA SER A 55 -5.60 29.69 -6.68
C SER A 55 -4.28 28.96 -6.41
N THR A 56 -3.51 28.69 -7.46
CA THR A 56 -2.15 28.15 -7.39
C THR A 56 -1.17 28.99 -8.20
N ARG A 57 0.05 29.16 -7.67
CA ARG A 57 1.19 29.79 -8.37
C ARG A 57 2.31 28.77 -8.52
N GLY A 58 2.57 28.34 -9.74
CA GLY A 58 3.45 27.19 -9.98
C GLY A 58 2.99 25.99 -9.15
N GLU A 59 3.87 25.46 -8.30
CA GLU A 59 3.60 24.22 -7.57
C GLU A 59 2.84 24.39 -6.25
N ARG A 60 2.50 25.62 -5.84
CA ARG A 60 1.95 25.91 -4.51
C ARG A 60 0.58 26.56 -4.55
N ILE A 61 -0.21 26.27 -3.53
CA ILE A 61 -1.50 26.91 -3.28
C ILE A 61 -1.22 28.35 -2.83
N GLU A 62 -1.81 29.32 -3.53
CA GLU A 62 -1.71 30.74 -3.21
C GLU A 62 -2.84 31.18 -2.28
N LYS A 63 -4.09 30.78 -2.58
CA LYS A 63 -5.28 31.28 -1.90
C LYS A 63 -6.46 30.32 -2.04
N VAL A 64 -7.35 30.32 -1.06
CA VAL A 64 -8.62 29.58 -1.07
C VAL A 64 -9.75 30.51 -0.61
N GLY A 65 -10.96 30.36 -1.15
CA GLY A 65 -12.09 31.21 -0.76
C GLY A 65 -13.29 31.15 -1.70
N SER A 66 -14.06 32.25 -1.77
CA SER A 66 -15.19 32.40 -2.70
C SER A 66 -14.69 32.57 -4.14
N THR A 67 -15.52 32.18 -5.13
CA THR A 67 -15.20 32.38 -6.55
C THR A 67 -14.92 33.85 -6.88
N GLU A 68 -15.73 34.78 -6.36
CA GLU A 68 -15.54 36.22 -6.58
C GLU A 68 -14.15 36.70 -6.14
N ALA A 69 -13.73 36.34 -4.93
CA ALA A 69 -12.46 36.76 -4.35
C ALA A 69 -11.22 36.19 -5.07
N ILE A 70 -11.33 35.00 -5.71
CA ILE A 70 -10.25 34.40 -6.50
C ILE A 70 -10.22 34.99 -7.91
N MET A 71 -11.40 35.21 -8.52
CA MET A 71 -11.51 35.81 -9.86
C MET A 71 -10.99 37.25 -9.91
N ALA A 72 -10.95 37.96 -8.77
CA ALA A 72 -10.36 39.29 -8.68
C ALA A 72 -8.83 39.31 -8.92
N ASP A 73 -8.15 38.17 -8.77
CA ASP A 73 -6.69 38.05 -8.92
C ASP A 73 -6.29 37.49 -10.32
N VAL A 74 -7.27 37.25 -11.21
CA VAL A 74 -7.09 36.69 -12.57
C VAL A 74 -6.59 37.76 -13.54
N ASP A 75 -5.61 37.38 -14.37
CA ASP A 75 -5.05 38.16 -15.47
C ASP A 75 -5.03 37.35 -16.78
N ASP A 76 -4.51 37.95 -17.86
CA ASP A 76 -4.46 37.35 -19.20
C ASP A 76 -3.58 36.08 -19.27
N ASP A 77 -2.67 35.87 -18.32
CA ASP A 77 -1.75 34.71 -18.24
C ASP A 77 -2.28 33.61 -17.30
N THR A 78 -3.46 33.80 -16.71
CA THR A 78 -4.07 32.89 -15.74
C THR A 78 -4.87 31.78 -16.41
N GLU A 79 -4.58 30.52 -16.07
CA GLU A 79 -5.43 29.41 -16.47
C GLU A 79 -6.66 29.30 -15.56
N VAL A 80 -7.86 29.43 -16.13
CA VAL A 80 -9.12 29.33 -15.37
C VAL A 80 -9.79 27.99 -15.62
N VAL A 81 -10.04 27.24 -14.54
CA VAL A 81 -10.71 25.95 -14.54
C VAL A 81 -12.04 26.05 -13.80
N ASP A 82 -13.14 25.92 -14.54
CA ASP A 82 -14.48 25.84 -13.96
C ASP A 82 -14.79 24.40 -13.51
N LEU A 83 -14.95 24.21 -12.20
CA LEU A 83 -15.27 22.91 -11.60
C LEU A 83 -16.73 22.51 -11.82
N ARG A 84 -17.62 23.44 -12.20
CA ARG A 84 -19.04 23.17 -12.47
C ARG A 84 -19.78 22.47 -11.33
N GLY A 85 -19.50 22.89 -10.10
CA GLY A 85 -20.06 22.35 -8.86
C GLY A 85 -19.42 21.05 -8.36
N ARG A 86 -18.40 20.53 -9.06
CA ARG A 86 -17.71 19.29 -8.68
C ARG A 86 -16.89 19.45 -7.40
N THR A 87 -16.63 18.33 -6.74
CA THR A 87 -15.77 18.31 -5.54
C THR A 87 -14.30 18.36 -5.91
N MET A 88 -13.56 19.23 -5.23
CA MET A 88 -12.10 19.19 -5.14
C MET A 88 -11.70 18.94 -3.69
N LEU A 89 -10.62 18.19 -3.47
CA LEU A 89 -9.99 18.00 -2.18
C LEU A 89 -8.46 17.84 -2.36
N PRO A 90 -7.65 17.82 -1.27
CA PRO A 90 -6.26 17.42 -1.38
C PRO A 90 -6.14 16.06 -2.06
N GLY A 91 -5.09 15.89 -2.87
CA GLY A 91 -4.77 14.61 -3.46
C GLY A 91 -4.66 13.52 -2.40
N PHE A 92 -5.15 12.32 -2.73
CA PHE A 92 -5.13 11.20 -1.80
C PHE A 92 -3.69 10.78 -1.51
N ILE A 93 -3.45 10.39 -0.27
CA ILE A 93 -2.17 9.87 0.21
C ILE A 93 -2.39 8.40 0.54
N ASP A 94 -1.66 7.54 -0.16
CA ASP A 94 -1.53 6.15 0.24
C ASP A 94 -0.73 6.09 1.54
N ALA A 95 -1.40 5.78 2.65
CA ALA A 95 -0.77 5.80 3.97
C ALA A 95 0.06 4.53 4.22
N HIS A 96 -0.28 3.43 3.57
CA HIS A 96 0.49 2.19 3.56
C HIS A 96 0.10 1.31 2.36
N GLY A 97 1.10 0.98 1.55
CA GLY A 97 0.96 0.13 0.40
C GLY A 97 2.33 -0.31 -0.10
N HIS A 98 2.35 -1.09 -1.16
CA HIS A 98 3.56 -1.66 -1.73
C HIS A 98 3.84 -1.11 -3.13
N PHE A 99 3.66 0.19 -3.37
CA PHE A 99 3.95 0.77 -4.68
C PHE A 99 5.35 0.34 -5.15
N PRO A 100 5.54 -0.21 -6.36
CA PRO A 100 4.63 -0.21 -7.52
C PRO A 100 3.87 -1.53 -7.74
N ALA A 101 3.65 -2.35 -6.72
CA ALA A 101 3.13 -3.71 -6.83
C ALA A 101 1.75 -3.85 -7.50
N SER A 102 0.88 -2.82 -7.52
CA SER A 102 -0.37 -2.84 -8.30
C SER A 102 -0.14 -3.02 -9.81
N GLY A 103 1.07 -2.69 -10.27
CA GLY A 103 1.54 -2.89 -11.63
C GLY A 103 1.81 -4.35 -11.99
N MET A 104 1.77 -5.30 -11.03
CA MET A 104 2.09 -6.72 -11.28
C MET A 104 1.24 -7.35 -12.38
N LYS A 105 -0.01 -6.92 -12.58
CA LYS A 105 -0.87 -7.35 -13.70
C LYS A 105 -0.26 -7.14 -15.10
N ALA A 106 0.76 -6.28 -15.22
CA ALA A 106 1.50 -6.07 -16.46
C ALA A 106 2.51 -7.19 -16.76
N VAL A 107 2.89 -8.00 -15.77
CA VAL A 107 3.98 -8.98 -15.85
C VAL A 107 3.64 -10.36 -15.25
N ALA A 108 2.52 -10.48 -14.52
CA ALA A 108 2.08 -11.69 -13.82
C ALA A 108 0.57 -11.94 -14.06
N ALA A 109 0.13 -13.18 -13.83
CA ALA A 109 -1.28 -13.56 -13.90
C ALA A 109 -2.10 -12.96 -12.74
N ASP A 110 -3.27 -12.42 -13.05
CA ASP A 110 -4.25 -12.02 -12.05
C ASP A 110 -5.07 -13.24 -11.62
N LEU A 111 -4.93 -13.63 -10.34
CA LEU A 111 -5.56 -14.80 -9.74
C LEU A 111 -6.72 -14.43 -8.79
N ASN A 112 -7.13 -13.16 -8.75
CA ASN A 112 -8.13 -12.68 -7.80
C ASN A 112 -9.51 -13.30 -8.00
N SER A 113 -10.16 -13.63 -6.88
CA SER A 113 -11.57 -13.98 -6.83
C SER A 113 -12.46 -12.73 -6.69
N PRO A 114 -13.78 -12.82 -6.96
CA PRO A 114 -14.70 -11.73 -6.67
C PRO A 114 -14.64 -11.32 -5.18
N PRO A 115 -14.78 -10.02 -4.86
CA PRO A 115 -15.18 -8.93 -5.74
C PRO A 115 -14.03 -8.26 -6.52
N ILE A 116 -12.78 -8.70 -6.34
CA ILE A 116 -11.62 -8.07 -7.00
C ILE A 116 -11.47 -8.59 -8.43
N GLY A 117 -11.43 -9.91 -8.59
CA GLY A 117 -11.27 -10.58 -9.87
C GLY A 117 -12.42 -11.53 -10.18
N ASN A 118 -12.13 -12.58 -10.94
CA ASN A 118 -13.14 -13.49 -11.48
C ASN A 118 -12.79 -14.98 -11.33
N LYS A 119 -11.78 -15.34 -10.53
CA LYS A 119 -11.43 -16.74 -10.30
C LYS A 119 -12.38 -17.36 -9.27
N LEU A 120 -13.03 -18.46 -9.62
CA LEU A 120 -14.05 -19.11 -8.78
C LEU A 120 -13.59 -20.49 -8.29
N ALA A 121 -12.60 -21.09 -8.93
CA ALA A 121 -12.05 -22.40 -8.57
C ALA A 121 -10.53 -22.47 -8.82
N ILE A 122 -9.85 -23.45 -8.23
CA ILE A 122 -8.42 -23.71 -8.47
C ILE A 122 -8.17 -23.93 -9.96
N ALA A 123 -9.10 -24.55 -10.69
CA ALA A 123 -8.97 -24.70 -12.14
C ALA A 123 -8.82 -23.36 -12.88
N ASP A 124 -9.51 -22.29 -12.46
CA ASP A 124 -9.38 -20.96 -13.07
C ASP A 124 -8.01 -20.33 -12.76
N VAL A 125 -7.48 -20.61 -11.56
CA VAL A 125 -6.14 -20.19 -11.12
C VAL A 125 -5.07 -20.86 -11.98
N LEU A 126 -5.15 -22.19 -12.14
CA LEU A 126 -4.21 -22.95 -12.98
C LEU A 126 -4.28 -22.51 -14.44
N GLN A 127 -5.49 -22.30 -14.98
CA GLN A 127 -5.67 -21.80 -16.34
C GLN A 127 -4.99 -20.43 -16.54
N ALA A 128 -5.14 -19.50 -15.60
CA ALA A 128 -4.48 -18.19 -15.69
C ALA A 128 -2.94 -18.32 -15.66
N LEU A 129 -2.41 -19.26 -14.88
CA LEU A 129 -0.96 -19.56 -14.86
C LEU A 129 -0.49 -20.22 -16.15
N GLU A 130 -1.28 -21.13 -16.76
CA GLU A 130 -0.98 -21.72 -18.08
C GLU A 130 -0.94 -20.65 -19.18
N GLU A 131 -1.88 -19.72 -19.18
CA GLU A 131 -1.90 -18.59 -20.13
C GLU A 131 -0.70 -17.66 -19.95
N GLN A 132 -0.21 -17.51 -18.72
CA GLN A 132 1.01 -16.75 -18.42
C GLN A 132 2.26 -17.53 -18.84
N ALA A 133 2.31 -18.84 -18.59
CA ALA A 133 3.39 -19.72 -19.03
C ALA A 133 3.56 -19.67 -20.56
N ALA A 134 2.46 -19.69 -21.31
CA ALA A 134 2.48 -19.62 -22.77
C ALA A 134 3.10 -18.32 -23.35
N LYS A 135 3.17 -17.25 -22.56
CA LYS A 135 3.77 -15.95 -22.93
C LYS A 135 5.17 -15.77 -22.34
N THR A 136 5.59 -16.67 -21.45
CA THR A 136 6.84 -16.59 -20.70
C THR A 136 7.93 -17.32 -21.46
N SER A 137 9.14 -16.74 -21.52
CA SER A 137 10.27 -17.40 -22.18
C SER A 137 10.70 -18.65 -21.42
N PRO A 138 11.10 -19.76 -22.09
CA PRO A 138 11.43 -21.02 -21.43
C PRO A 138 12.38 -20.86 -20.23
N GLY A 139 12.04 -21.51 -19.12
CA GLY A 139 12.82 -21.49 -17.87
C GLY A 139 12.74 -20.19 -17.06
N LYS A 140 11.99 -19.17 -17.51
CA LYS A 140 11.70 -17.97 -16.71
C LYS A 140 10.50 -18.20 -15.78
N TRP A 141 10.49 -17.48 -14.66
CA TRP A 141 9.43 -17.54 -13.64
C TRP A 141 8.06 -17.22 -14.23
N VAL A 142 7.09 -18.09 -13.93
CA VAL A 142 5.66 -17.88 -14.17
C VAL A 142 5.02 -17.59 -12.83
N SER A 143 4.54 -16.36 -12.67
CA SER A 143 3.91 -15.93 -11.43
C SER A 143 2.47 -15.50 -11.66
N GLY A 144 1.65 -15.70 -10.64
CA GLY A 144 0.37 -15.05 -10.48
C GLY A 144 0.15 -14.59 -9.05
N PHE A 145 -0.75 -13.64 -8.85
CA PHE A 145 -1.01 -13.02 -7.55
C PHE A 145 -2.50 -12.90 -7.27
N GLY A 146 -2.88 -12.93 -6.00
CA GLY A 146 -4.22 -12.60 -5.54
C GLY A 146 -5.16 -13.79 -5.37
N TYR A 147 -4.68 -15.03 -5.49
CA TYR A 147 -5.56 -16.17 -5.23
C TYR A 147 -5.94 -16.19 -3.74
N ASP A 148 -7.16 -16.64 -3.44
CA ASP A 148 -7.68 -16.65 -2.09
C ASP A 148 -8.46 -17.95 -1.85
N ASP A 149 -7.86 -18.87 -1.11
CA ASP A 149 -8.34 -20.24 -0.96
C ASP A 149 -9.75 -20.32 -0.36
N THR A 150 -10.12 -19.38 0.51
CA THR A 150 -11.44 -19.42 1.15
C THR A 150 -12.57 -18.85 0.26
N LEU A 151 -12.25 -18.30 -0.93
CA LEU A 151 -13.19 -17.91 -1.99
C LEU A 151 -13.24 -18.89 -3.17
N LEU A 152 -12.24 -19.76 -3.31
CA LEU A 152 -12.25 -20.81 -4.32
C LEU A 152 -13.23 -21.92 -3.91
N ALA A 153 -13.88 -22.54 -4.90
CA ALA A 153 -14.88 -23.59 -4.70
C ALA A 153 -14.35 -24.79 -3.89
N GLU A 154 -13.04 -25.06 -3.95
CA GLU A 154 -12.40 -26.16 -3.25
C GLU A 154 -12.12 -25.89 -1.76
N HIS A 155 -12.15 -24.62 -1.31
CA HIS A 155 -11.82 -24.21 0.07
C HIS A 155 -10.49 -24.78 0.58
N ARG A 156 -9.45 -24.73 -0.28
CA ARG A 156 -8.08 -25.13 0.02
C ARG A 156 -7.10 -24.41 -0.90
N HIS A 157 -5.83 -24.39 -0.51
CA HIS A 157 -4.77 -23.93 -1.39
C HIS A 157 -4.60 -24.88 -2.61
N PRO A 158 -4.14 -24.34 -3.76
CA PRO A 158 -3.54 -25.16 -4.82
C PRO A 158 -2.37 -25.99 -4.27
N THR A 159 -2.06 -27.12 -4.88
CA THR A 159 -0.91 -27.95 -4.48
C THR A 159 0.27 -27.82 -5.44
N ARG A 160 1.47 -28.18 -4.96
CA ARG A 160 2.68 -28.33 -5.78
C ARG A 160 2.43 -29.18 -7.02
N GLU A 161 1.75 -30.31 -6.90
CA GLU A 161 1.45 -31.21 -8.02
C GLU A 161 0.49 -30.58 -9.03
N GLU A 162 -0.47 -29.78 -8.58
CA GLU A 162 -1.38 -29.04 -9.47
C GLU A 162 -0.59 -27.97 -10.26
N LEU A 163 0.35 -27.27 -9.62
CA LEU A 163 1.22 -26.31 -10.30
C LEU A 163 2.28 -27.00 -11.21
N ASP A 164 2.74 -28.20 -10.87
CA ASP A 164 3.57 -29.01 -11.78
C ASP A 164 2.81 -29.38 -13.07
N GLY A 165 1.48 -29.46 -13.01
CA GLY A 165 0.59 -29.60 -14.16
C GLY A 165 0.63 -28.41 -15.12
N VAL A 166 0.89 -27.20 -14.62
CA VAL A 166 1.07 -25.99 -15.44
C VAL A 166 2.39 -26.05 -16.21
N SER A 167 3.48 -26.40 -15.53
CA SER A 167 4.78 -26.62 -16.15
C SER A 167 5.76 -27.35 -15.25
N THR A 168 6.59 -28.20 -15.86
CA THR A 168 7.79 -28.78 -15.25
C THR A 168 9.08 -28.11 -15.71
N GLU A 169 9.00 -27.23 -16.73
CA GLU A 169 10.16 -26.51 -17.28
C GLU A 169 10.29 -25.09 -16.70
N HIS A 170 9.17 -24.47 -16.35
CA HIS A 170 9.13 -23.18 -15.68
C HIS A 170 9.02 -23.36 -14.15
N PRO A 171 9.72 -22.54 -13.34
CA PRO A 171 9.32 -22.35 -11.96
C PRO A 171 7.99 -21.57 -11.93
N VAL A 172 6.99 -22.14 -11.24
CA VAL A 172 5.62 -21.60 -11.18
C VAL A 172 5.27 -21.27 -9.73
N VAL A 173 4.71 -20.08 -9.54
CA VAL A 173 4.28 -19.58 -8.21
C VAL A 173 2.89 -18.95 -8.31
N ALA A 174 2.03 -19.32 -7.37
CA ALA A 174 0.78 -18.62 -7.09
C ALA A 174 0.91 -17.90 -5.74
N MET A 175 0.90 -16.57 -5.74
CA MET A 175 0.97 -15.77 -4.52
C MET A 175 -0.43 -15.51 -3.95
N HIS A 176 -0.59 -15.78 -2.66
CA HIS A 176 -1.86 -15.62 -1.95
C HIS A 176 -2.21 -14.12 -1.82
N VAL A 177 -3.50 -13.80 -1.80
CA VAL A 177 -4.00 -12.41 -1.73
C VAL A 177 -3.49 -11.64 -0.51
N SER A 178 -3.20 -12.33 0.60
CA SER A 178 -2.62 -11.67 1.78
C SER A 178 -1.19 -11.16 1.56
N GLY A 179 -0.48 -11.66 0.55
CA GLY A 179 0.96 -11.39 0.38
C GLY A 179 1.87 -12.12 1.37
N HIS A 180 1.29 -12.84 2.34
CA HIS A 180 2.02 -13.57 3.40
C HIS A 180 2.30 -15.04 3.07
N MET A 181 1.74 -15.56 1.98
CA MET A 181 1.87 -16.96 1.59
C MET A 181 1.97 -17.10 0.08
N LEU A 182 2.57 -18.21 -0.38
CA LEU A 182 2.52 -18.61 -1.78
C LEU A 182 2.53 -20.12 -1.93
N VAL A 183 2.08 -20.62 -3.07
CA VAL A 183 2.24 -22.02 -3.48
C VAL A 183 3.24 -22.07 -4.63
N ALA A 184 4.23 -22.95 -4.52
CA ALA A 184 5.28 -23.15 -5.51
C ALA A 184 5.24 -24.58 -6.10
N ASN A 185 5.57 -24.71 -7.38
CA ASN A 185 5.75 -26.01 -8.03
C ASN A 185 7.11 -26.64 -7.64
N SER A 186 7.33 -27.89 -8.07
CA SER A 186 8.58 -28.60 -7.78
C SER A 186 9.81 -27.87 -8.31
N LYS A 187 9.70 -27.24 -9.49
CA LYS A 187 10.84 -26.54 -10.09
C LYS A 187 11.24 -25.29 -9.32
N ALA A 188 10.27 -24.54 -8.82
CA ALA A 188 10.51 -23.36 -7.99
C ALA A 188 11.17 -23.74 -6.65
N LEU A 189 10.67 -24.80 -5.98
CA LEU A 189 11.27 -25.30 -4.75
C LEU A 189 12.70 -25.82 -4.94
N GLU A 190 12.99 -26.50 -6.05
CA GLU A 190 14.35 -26.95 -6.41
C GLU A 190 15.33 -25.77 -6.52
N ILE A 191 14.92 -24.65 -7.14
CA ILE A 191 15.79 -23.47 -7.34
C ILE A 191 16.23 -22.87 -6.01
N VAL A 192 15.33 -22.81 -5.03
CA VAL A 192 15.63 -22.27 -3.69
C VAL A 192 16.11 -23.33 -2.70
N GLY A 193 16.25 -24.59 -3.12
CA GLY A 193 16.79 -25.67 -2.28
C GLY A 193 15.86 -26.13 -1.15
N ILE A 194 14.53 -26.01 -1.32
CA ILE A 194 13.55 -26.51 -0.35
C ILE A 194 13.17 -27.95 -0.69
N ASP A 195 13.38 -28.87 0.25
CA ASP A 195 13.06 -30.29 0.14
C ASP A 195 12.49 -30.88 1.46
N ALA A 196 12.43 -32.21 1.55
CA ALA A 196 11.90 -32.92 2.71
C ALA A 196 12.75 -32.80 3.98
N ASP A 197 14.03 -32.48 3.83
CA ASP A 197 15.00 -32.32 4.91
C ASP A 197 15.14 -30.87 5.37
N THR A 198 14.72 -29.89 4.57
CA THR A 198 14.64 -28.47 4.96
C THR A 198 13.73 -28.30 6.19
N PRO A 199 14.20 -27.75 7.32
CA PRO A 199 13.34 -27.43 8.47
C PRO A 199 12.51 -26.17 8.20
N ASP A 200 11.47 -25.95 9.00
CA ASP A 200 10.76 -24.67 9.00
C ASP A 200 11.71 -23.56 9.50
N PRO A 201 11.78 -22.40 8.82
CA PRO A 201 12.57 -21.28 9.27
C PRO A 201 11.93 -20.59 10.47
N GLU A 202 12.70 -19.79 11.19
CA GLU A 202 12.15 -18.92 12.23
C GLU A 202 11.10 -17.96 11.64
N GLY A 203 9.95 -17.86 12.30
CA GLY A 203 8.85 -17.00 11.86
C GLY A 203 8.11 -17.48 10.60
N GLY A 204 8.29 -18.73 10.16
CA GLY A 204 7.63 -19.24 8.94
C GLY A 204 7.43 -20.75 8.94
N VAL A 205 6.58 -21.22 8.03
CA VAL A 205 6.18 -22.64 7.96
C VAL A 205 6.27 -23.14 6.51
N ILE A 206 6.84 -24.33 6.32
CA ILE A 206 6.82 -25.05 5.06
C ILE A 206 5.66 -26.05 5.13
N GLY A 207 4.62 -25.84 4.32
CA GLY A 207 3.50 -26.76 4.20
C GLY A 207 3.95 -28.14 3.69
N ARG A 208 3.42 -29.20 4.30
CA ARG A 208 3.83 -30.59 4.03
C ARG A 208 2.65 -31.45 3.61
N ILE A 209 2.93 -32.50 2.84
CA ILE A 209 1.92 -33.51 2.51
C ILE A 209 1.54 -34.25 3.81
N PRO A 210 0.24 -34.44 4.12
CA PRO A 210 -0.17 -35.12 5.34
C PRO A 210 0.50 -36.49 5.52
N GLY A 211 1.13 -36.70 6.68
CA GLY A 211 1.86 -37.93 7.00
C GLY A 211 3.24 -38.06 6.34
N SER A 212 3.76 -37.00 5.74
CA SER A 212 5.05 -36.95 5.06
C SER A 212 5.88 -35.73 5.49
N ARG A 213 7.18 -35.76 5.18
CA ARG A 213 8.07 -34.61 5.25
C ARG A 213 8.19 -33.86 3.92
N GLU A 214 7.63 -34.39 2.84
CA GLU A 214 7.68 -33.75 1.52
C GLU A 214 6.91 -32.42 1.51
N PRO A 215 7.49 -31.31 1.01
CA PRO A 215 6.79 -30.05 0.84
C PRO A 215 5.57 -30.18 -0.10
N ASN A 216 4.43 -29.61 0.29
CA ASN A 216 3.22 -29.59 -0.53
C ASN A 216 3.13 -28.35 -1.44
N GLY A 217 4.13 -27.46 -1.38
CA GLY A 217 4.23 -26.24 -2.18
C GLY A 217 3.86 -24.97 -1.42
N LEU A 218 3.04 -25.04 -0.36
CA LEU A 218 2.65 -23.88 0.43
C LEU A 218 3.82 -23.41 1.31
N LEU A 219 4.17 -22.13 1.22
CA LEU A 219 5.19 -21.48 2.05
C LEU A 219 4.56 -20.27 2.74
N GLU A 220 4.68 -20.21 4.06
CA GLU A 220 4.07 -19.19 4.91
C GLU A 220 5.14 -18.28 5.53
N GLU A 221 4.86 -16.98 5.59
CA GLU A 221 5.68 -15.95 6.22
C GLU A 221 7.15 -15.96 5.74
N THR A 222 8.13 -16.12 6.63
CA THR A 222 9.56 -16.07 6.26
C THR A 222 9.97 -17.21 5.31
N ALA A 223 9.23 -18.33 5.28
CA ALA A 223 9.53 -19.47 4.41
C ALA A 223 9.41 -19.15 2.91
N ARG A 224 8.73 -18.07 2.53
CA ARG A 224 8.55 -17.68 1.12
C ARG A 224 9.62 -16.71 0.59
N MET A 225 10.47 -16.16 1.47
CA MET A 225 11.29 -14.99 1.16
C MET A 225 12.32 -15.27 0.04
N ASP A 226 12.93 -16.46 0.02
CA ASP A 226 13.88 -16.83 -1.03
C ASP A 226 13.22 -16.86 -2.42
N ILE A 227 12.00 -17.41 -2.52
CA ILE A 227 11.23 -17.37 -3.77
C ILE A 227 10.88 -15.94 -4.16
N MET A 228 10.50 -15.09 -3.20
CA MET A 228 10.19 -13.69 -3.48
C MET A 228 11.40 -12.93 -4.01
N ARG A 229 12.59 -13.19 -3.46
CA ARG A 229 13.83 -12.59 -3.93
C ARG A 229 14.18 -13.01 -5.36
N GLU A 230 14.04 -14.30 -5.68
CA GLU A 230 14.24 -14.79 -7.05
C GLU A 230 13.24 -14.18 -8.05
N MET A 231 12.00 -13.92 -7.62
CA MET A 231 10.98 -13.28 -8.45
C MET A 231 11.24 -11.79 -8.73
N GLN A 232 12.13 -11.13 -7.99
CA GLN A 232 12.49 -9.72 -8.19
C GLN A 232 13.46 -9.48 -9.34
N ASP A 233 14.07 -10.53 -9.93
CA ASP A 233 14.96 -10.44 -11.10
C ASP A 233 14.17 -10.20 -12.41
N LEU A 234 13.49 -9.04 -12.47
CA LEU A 234 12.75 -8.58 -13.62
C LEU A 234 13.67 -7.88 -14.62
N SER A 235 13.35 -8.03 -15.91
CA SER A 235 14.01 -7.25 -16.94
C SER A 235 13.77 -5.74 -16.73
N VAL A 236 14.68 -4.89 -17.21
CA VAL A 236 14.49 -3.42 -17.16
C VAL A 236 13.18 -2.99 -17.82
N MET A 237 12.77 -3.69 -18.89
CA MET A 237 11.51 -3.39 -19.60
C MET A 237 10.29 -3.78 -18.76
N ASP A 238 10.33 -4.91 -18.08
CA ASP A 238 9.22 -5.36 -17.23
C ASP A 238 9.12 -4.53 -15.96
N THR A 239 10.26 -4.14 -15.38
CA THR A 239 10.33 -3.15 -14.30
C THR A 239 9.67 -1.82 -14.70
N TYR A 240 10.01 -1.31 -15.90
CA TYR A 240 9.38 -0.10 -16.43
C TYR A 240 7.88 -0.26 -16.64
N ARG A 241 7.41 -1.38 -17.20
CA ARG A 241 5.98 -1.65 -17.42
C ARG A 241 5.21 -1.73 -16.11
N LEU A 242 5.77 -2.42 -15.12
CA LEU A 242 5.20 -2.55 -13.77
C LEU A 242 5.07 -1.17 -13.12
N ILE A 243 6.15 -0.40 -13.04
CA ILE A 243 6.14 0.95 -12.47
C ILE A 243 5.18 1.88 -13.21
N LYS A 244 5.20 1.86 -14.55
CA LYS A 244 4.34 2.74 -15.35
C LYS A 244 2.86 2.38 -15.20
N SER A 245 2.55 1.08 -15.11
CA SER A 245 1.18 0.60 -14.86
C SER A 245 0.66 1.10 -13.51
N ALA A 246 1.46 0.94 -12.44
CA ALA A 246 1.10 1.43 -11.11
C ALA A 246 0.97 2.96 -11.04
N ALA A 247 1.94 3.70 -11.60
CA ALA A 247 1.91 5.16 -11.66
C ALA A 247 0.65 5.70 -12.37
N ASN A 248 0.24 5.05 -13.46
CA ASN A 248 -0.98 5.41 -14.17
C ASN A 248 -2.25 5.09 -13.37
N GLU A 249 -2.29 3.93 -12.71
CA GLU A 249 -3.40 3.54 -11.82
C GLU A 249 -3.57 4.53 -10.68
N TYR A 250 -2.49 4.87 -9.98
CA TYR A 250 -2.51 5.83 -8.87
C TYR A 250 -2.96 7.22 -9.32
N SER A 251 -2.44 7.70 -10.46
CA SER A 251 -2.90 8.96 -11.06
C SER A 251 -4.39 8.93 -11.42
N ALA A 252 -4.89 7.81 -11.95
CA ALA A 252 -6.30 7.64 -12.31
C ALA A 252 -7.22 7.57 -11.08
N MET A 253 -6.68 7.29 -9.90
CA MET A 253 -7.40 7.17 -8.63
C MET A 253 -7.20 8.36 -7.71
N GLY A 254 -6.57 9.44 -8.21
CA GLY A 254 -6.41 10.69 -7.45
C GLY A 254 -5.30 10.66 -6.41
N VAL A 255 -4.43 9.63 -6.45
CA VAL A 255 -3.33 9.48 -5.51
C VAL A 255 -2.15 10.33 -5.97
N THR A 256 -1.75 11.27 -5.13
CA THR A 256 -0.66 12.22 -5.39
C THR A 256 0.61 11.88 -4.62
N THR A 257 0.46 11.16 -3.49
CA THR A 257 1.57 10.59 -2.73
C THR A 257 1.36 9.09 -2.58
N ALA A 258 2.31 8.30 -3.09
CA ALA A 258 2.32 6.84 -3.00
C ALA A 258 3.32 6.37 -1.93
N GLN A 259 3.01 5.27 -1.25
CA GLN A 259 3.86 4.66 -0.24
C GLN A 259 4.39 3.31 -0.74
N SER A 260 5.65 3.03 -0.46
CA SER A 260 6.28 1.73 -0.73
C SER A 260 6.81 1.15 0.58
N GLY A 261 6.02 0.25 1.17
CA GLY A 261 6.29 -0.39 2.45
C GLY A 261 7.26 -1.56 2.30
N GLY A 262 8.38 -1.51 3.02
CA GLY A 262 9.38 -2.58 3.02
C GLY A 262 10.18 -2.64 1.73
N VAL A 263 10.90 -1.57 1.39
CA VAL A 263 11.74 -1.53 0.18
C VAL A 263 13.11 -2.15 0.42
N THR A 264 13.62 -2.89 -0.57
CA THR A 264 15.03 -3.29 -0.68
C THR A 264 15.89 -2.15 -1.25
N PRO A 265 17.23 -2.20 -1.12
CA PRO A 265 18.15 -1.29 -1.80
C PRO A 265 17.91 -1.14 -3.30
N GLU A 266 17.70 -2.25 -4.01
CA GLU A 266 17.49 -2.27 -5.45
C GLU A 266 16.18 -1.58 -5.84
N LEU A 267 15.10 -1.84 -5.10
CA LEU A 267 13.81 -1.22 -5.34
C LEU A 267 13.86 0.29 -5.04
N ALA A 268 14.46 0.69 -3.92
CA ALA A 268 14.63 2.09 -3.56
C ALA A 268 15.40 2.86 -4.65
N MET A 269 16.53 2.31 -5.11
CA MET A 269 17.33 2.90 -6.19
C MET A 269 16.54 2.99 -7.49
N GLY A 270 15.80 1.94 -7.86
CA GLY A 270 14.93 1.92 -9.03
C GLY A 270 13.87 3.02 -8.98
N LEU A 271 13.12 3.10 -7.87
CA LEU A 271 12.09 4.10 -7.65
C LEU A 271 12.65 5.54 -7.67
N SER A 272 13.82 5.76 -7.06
CA SER A 272 14.53 7.05 -7.11
C SER A 272 14.88 7.46 -8.55
N LEU A 273 15.39 6.52 -9.36
CA LEU A 273 15.70 6.77 -10.77
C LEU A 273 14.44 7.08 -11.58
N PHE A 274 13.38 6.28 -11.45
CA PHE A 274 12.14 6.47 -12.21
C PHE A 274 11.36 7.72 -11.79
N SER A 275 11.45 8.13 -10.53
CA SER A 275 10.96 9.43 -10.04
C SER A 275 11.73 10.59 -10.68
N LYS A 276 13.08 10.57 -10.66
CA LYS A 276 13.92 11.60 -11.31
C LYS A 276 13.71 11.69 -12.82
N LEU A 277 13.39 10.58 -13.47
CA LEU A 277 13.07 10.53 -14.89
C LEU A 277 11.64 11.01 -15.20
N GLY A 278 10.78 11.27 -14.22
CA GLY A 278 9.39 11.69 -14.45
C GLY A 278 8.45 10.56 -14.90
N VAL A 279 8.88 9.30 -14.79
CA VAL A 279 8.02 8.13 -15.08
C VAL A 279 6.95 7.97 -14.01
N ILE A 280 7.31 8.27 -12.76
CA ILE A 280 6.44 8.30 -11.59
C ILE A 280 6.12 9.78 -11.29
N PRO A 281 4.90 10.25 -11.59
CA PRO A 281 4.49 11.62 -11.26
C PRO A 281 4.14 11.77 -9.78
N GLN A 282 3.82 10.68 -9.07
CA GLN A 282 3.55 10.70 -7.63
C GLN A 282 4.78 11.08 -6.82
N ARG A 283 4.53 11.76 -5.69
CA ARG A 283 5.52 11.82 -4.61
C ARG A 283 5.63 10.45 -3.96
N LEU A 284 6.82 10.04 -3.58
CA LEU A 284 7.09 8.72 -3.02
C LEU A 284 7.52 8.81 -1.56
N ILE A 285 6.91 7.99 -0.71
CA ILE A 285 7.35 7.75 0.66
C ILE A 285 7.78 6.30 0.77
N LEU A 286 9.08 6.09 0.98
CA LEU A 286 9.67 4.75 1.06
C LEU A 286 9.92 4.38 2.51
N PHE A 287 9.52 3.18 2.91
CA PHE A 287 9.88 2.60 4.21
C PHE A 287 10.94 1.52 3.98
N PRO A 288 12.22 1.76 4.33
CA PRO A 288 13.26 0.74 4.21
C PRO A 288 12.91 -0.46 5.09
N PHE A 289 13.10 -1.66 4.56
CA PHE A 289 12.81 -2.88 5.32
C PHE A 289 13.93 -3.18 6.31
N GLU A 290 13.61 -3.44 7.57
CA GLU A 290 14.61 -3.66 8.63
C GLU A 290 15.60 -4.76 8.23
N THR A 291 15.14 -5.90 7.75
CA THR A 291 16.01 -7.05 7.43
C THR A 291 16.99 -6.79 6.29
N GLU A 292 16.77 -5.74 5.50
CA GLU A 292 17.59 -5.36 4.34
C GLU A 292 18.49 -4.15 4.62
N TRP A 293 18.13 -3.32 5.60
CA TRP A 293 18.78 -2.03 5.85
C TRP A 293 19.24 -1.83 7.29
N GLY A 294 18.78 -2.65 8.24
CA GLY A 294 18.93 -2.42 9.68
C GLY A 294 20.38 -2.28 10.10
N GLU A 295 21.26 -3.16 9.63
CA GLU A 295 22.70 -3.10 9.91
C GLU A 295 23.32 -1.80 9.38
N ASP A 296 23.10 -1.48 8.11
CA ASP A 296 23.64 -0.29 7.42
C ASP A 296 23.11 1.03 8.02
N LEU A 297 21.85 1.02 8.49
CA LEU A 297 21.23 2.16 9.18
C LEU A 297 21.83 2.38 10.57
N LEU A 298 22.13 1.30 11.30
CA LEU A 298 22.61 1.36 12.69
C LEU A 298 24.13 1.60 12.77
N ASN A 299 24.91 1.13 11.79
CA ASN A 299 26.35 1.35 11.71
C ASN A 299 26.72 2.70 11.04
N GLY A 300 25.76 3.38 10.40
CA GLY A 300 25.93 4.65 9.72
C GLY A 300 26.57 4.55 8.33
N GLU A 301 26.58 3.36 7.73
CA GLU A 301 27.03 3.12 6.35
C GLU A 301 26.00 3.61 5.32
N TYR A 302 24.75 3.85 5.76
CA TYR A 302 23.68 4.40 4.93
C TYR A 302 22.97 5.60 5.58
N ASP A 303 22.75 6.66 4.80
CA ASP A 303 21.94 7.82 5.20
C ASP A 303 20.66 7.89 4.36
N PRO A 304 19.47 7.69 4.96
CA PRO A 304 18.18 7.87 4.27
C PRO A 304 18.04 9.22 3.57
N ALA A 305 18.75 10.26 4.02
CA ALA A 305 18.74 11.58 3.41
C ALA A 305 19.29 11.58 1.96
N ASP A 306 20.09 10.59 1.55
CA ASP A 306 20.62 10.46 0.19
C ASP A 306 19.52 10.31 -0.87
N TYR A 307 18.33 9.88 -0.45
CA TYR A 307 17.17 9.68 -1.30
C TYR A 307 16.22 10.89 -1.29
N ASN A 308 16.35 11.76 -0.28
CA ASN A 308 15.38 12.80 -0.02
C ASN A 308 15.42 13.91 -1.07
N SER A 309 14.23 14.24 -1.58
CA SER A 309 13.94 15.32 -2.51
C SER A 309 12.49 15.77 -2.33
N ASP A 310 12.06 16.80 -3.07
CA ASP A 310 10.65 17.21 -3.07
C ASP A 310 9.69 16.08 -3.53
N MET A 311 10.19 15.12 -4.32
CA MET A 311 9.40 14.03 -4.91
C MET A 311 9.57 12.68 -4.22
N LEU A 312 10.57 12.50 -3.36
CA LEU A 312 10.84 11.22 -2.72
C LEU A 312 11.38 11.43 -1.32
N THR A 313 10.89 10.67 -0.35
CA THR A 313 11.39 10.67 1.02
C THR A 313 11.57 9.24 1.51
N MET A 314 12.76 8.93 2.03
CA MET A 314 13.00 7.72 2.82
C MET A 314 12.62 8.04 4.28
N SER A 315 11.63 7.32 4.82
CA SER A 315 10.95 7.65 6.07
C SER A 315 11.08 6.50 7.08
N ALA A 316 9.99 6.08 7.72
CA ALA A 316 9.99 5.09 8.78
C ALA A 316 10.58 3.73 8.37
N VAL A 317 11.31 3.08 9.26
CA VAL A 317 11.85 1.72 9.06
C VAL A 317 10.72 0.71 9.27
N LYS A 318 10.48 -0.17 8.29
CA LYS A 318 9.41 -1.18 8.32
C LYS A 318 9.89 -2.44 9.04
N LEU A 319 9.11 -2.89 10.03
CA LEU A 319 9.25 -4.19 10.70
C LEU A 319 7.95 -5.01 10.55
N VAL A 320 8.04 -6.32 10.76
CA VAL A 320 6.90 -7.24 10.76
C VAL A 320 6.91 -8.07 12.04
N ALA A 321 5.86 -7.92 12.86
CA ALA A 321 5.75 -8.65 14.14
C ALA A 321 4.86 -9.89 14.04
N ASP A 322 3.92 -9.94 13.10
CA ASP A 322 3.08 -11.12 12.82
C ASP A 322 2.63 -11.19 11.36
N GLY A 323 1.87 -12.23 11.03
CA GLY A 323 1.35 -12.47 9.69
C GLY A 323 0.00 -11.81 9.39
N SER A 324 -0.87 -12.55 8.73
CA SER A 324 -2.20 -12.12 8.29
C SER A 324 -3.31 -12.95 8.94
N ILE A 325 -4.43 -12.31 9.28
CA ILE A 325 -5.60 -13.01 9.83
C ILE A 325 -6.19 -13.97 8.78
N GLN A 326 -6.18 -13.58 7.51
CA GLN A 326 -6.68 -14.40 6.39
C GLN A 326 -5.85 -15.67 6.17
N GLY A 327 -4.56 -15.63 6.51
CA GLY A 327 -3.66 -16.77 6.41
C GLY A 327 -3.54 -17.59 7.69
N TYR A 328 -4.32 -17.30 8.75
CA TYR A 328 -4.14 -17.90 10.07
C TYR A 328 -2.75 -17.64 10.70
N THR A 329 -2.01 -16.64 10.25
CA THR A 329 -0.65 -16.35 10.73
C THR A 329 -0.58 -15.10 11.59
N GLY A 330 -1.64 -14.30 11.68
CA GLY A 330 -1.71 -13.19 12.63
C GLY A 330 -1.81 -13.68 14.08
N TYR A 331 -1.09 -13.05 15.00
CA TYR A 331 -0.88 -13.54 16.37
C TYR A 331 -1.89 -12.97 17.36
N LEU A 332 -2.86 -13.79 17.76
CA LEU A 332 -4.01 -13.40 18.56
C LEU A 332 -3.85 -13.73 20.06
N SER A 333 -4.52 -12.96 20.92
CA SER A 333 -4.57 -13.23 22.37
C SER A 333 -5.48 -14.43 22.73
N GLU A 334 -6.41 -14.74 21.83
CA GLU A 334 -7.42 -15.80 21.95
C GLU A 334 -7.46 -16.63 20.67
N PRO A 335 -7.78 -17.94 20.72
CA PRO A 335 -7.79 -18.81 19.55
C PRO A 335 -8.61 -18.26 18.37
N TYR A 336 -8.24 -18.65 17.15
CA TYR A 336 -9.05 -18.40 15.97
C TYR A 336 -10.44 -19.04 16.12
N TYR A 337 -11.45 -18.44 15.50
CA TYR A 337 -12.84 -18.87 15.65
C TYR A 337 -13.11 -20.24 15.04
N THR A 338 -12.58 -20.49 13.84
CA THR A 338 -12.54 -21.83 13.23
C THR A 338 -11.17 -22.45 13.52
N PRO A 339 -11.10 -23.68 14.05
CA PRO A 339 -9.84 -24.38 14.29
C PRO A 339 -9.00 -24.51 13.02
N TYR A 340 -7.70 -24.21 13.12
CA TYR A 340 -6.75 -24.35 12.02
C TYR A 340 -6.07 -25.72 12.09
N HIS A 341 -6.08 -26.50 11.01
CA HIS A 341 -5.60 -27.89 10.96
C HIS A 341 -6.12 -28.80 12.10
N GLY A 342 -7.31 -28.50 12.61
CA GLY A 342 -7.94 -29.24 13.71
C GLY A 342 -7.47 -28.86 15.12
N ASP A 343 -6.60 -27.86 15.25
CA ASP A 343 -6.19 -27.30 16.53
C ASP A 343 -7.14 -26.17 16.95
N ALA A 344 -7.91 -26.41 18.02
CA ALA A 344 -8.88 -25.48 18.56
C ALA A 344 -8.26 -24.39 19.44
N ASP A 345 -7.01 -24.58 19.88
CA ASP A 345 -6.26 -23.63 20.69
C ASP A 345 -5.32 -22.77 19.83
N TYR A 346 -5.35 -22.96 18.51
CA TYR A 346 -4.47 -22.27 17.57
C TYR A 346 -4.73 -20.76 17.52
N ARG A 347 -3.64 -19.98 17.62
CA ARG A 347 -3.65 -18.51 17.82
C ARG A 347 -2.79 -17.74 16.81
N GLY A 348 -2.29 -18.40 15.76
CA GLY A 348 -1.22 -17.84 14.94
C GLY A 348 0.09 -17.75 15.72
N TYR A 349 1.05 -16.99 15.19
CA TYR A 349 2.38 -16.90 15.77
C TYR A 349 3.07 -15.59 15.37
N PRO A 350 4.00 -15.08 16.18
CA PRO A 350 4.77 -13.90 15.79
C PRO A 350 5.83 -14.28 14.75
N THR A 351 6.17 -13.33 13.86
CA THR A 351 7.24 -13.50 12.87
C THR A 351 8.62 -13.25 13.45
N LEU A 352 8.71 -12.44 14.50
CA LEU A 352 9.92 -12.21 15.30
C LEU A 352 9.69 -12.74 16.70
N SER A 353 10.71 -13.29 17.35
CA SER A 353 10.59 -13.55 18.77
C SER A 353 10.40 -12.23 19.54
N ARG A 354 9.75 -12.29 20.70
CA ARG A 354 9.56 -11.09 21.52
C ARG A 354 10.88 -10.46 21.97
N GLU A 355 11.94 -11.26 22.14
CA GLU A 355 13.28 -10.74 22.47
C GLU A 355 13.89 -9.95 21.31
N GLU A 356 13.80 -10.48 20.09
CA GLU A 356 14.29 -9.81 18.87
C GLU A 356 13.51 -8.53 18.59
N LEU A 357 12.17 -8.57 18.69
CA LEU A 357 11.34 -7.37 18.52
C LEU A 357 11.76 -6.26 19.49
N PHE A 358 12.03 -6.59 20.75
CA PHE A 358 12.50 -5.60 21.74
C PHE A 358 13.87 -5.03 21.36
N ALA A 359 14.80 -5.89 20.93
CA ALA A 359 16.15 -5.49 20.55
C ALA A 359 16.15 -4.58 19.31
N GLU A 360 15.41 -4.93 18.26
CA GLU A 360 15.30 -4.15 17.03
C GLU A 360 14.62 -2.79 17.28
N VAL A 361 13.48 -2.80 18.00
CA VAL A 361 12.75 -1.58 18.35
C VAL A 361 13.62 -0.65 19.19
N GLU A 362 14.32 -1.16 20.21
CA GLU A 362 15.21 -0.33 21.03
C GLU A 362 16.36 0.25 20.20
N ALA A 363 17.01 -0.56 19.36
CA ALA A 363 18.16 -0.15 18.56
C ALA A 363 17.80 0.97 17.56
N LEU A 364 16.74 0.78 16.77
CA LEU A 364 16.32 1.75 15.76
C LEU A 364 15.73 3.01 16.40
N HIS A 365 14.95 2.87 17.46
CA HIS A 365 14.38 4.00 18.19
C HIS A 365 15.46 4.88 18.82
N LYS A 366 16.45 4.26 19.49
CA LYS A 366 17.62 4.95 20.04
C LYS A 366 18.43 5.68 18.98
N ALA A 367 18.52 5.12 17.77
CA ALA A 367 19.20 5.75 16.64
C ALA A 367 18.41 6.93 16.04
N GLY A 368 17.17 7.17 16.49
CA GLY A 368 16.35 8.30 16.06
C GLY A 368 15.48 8.02 14.83
N TYR A 369 15.35 6.76 14.41
CA TYR A 369 14.48 6.38 13.32
C TYR A 369 13.01 6.29 13.78
N GLN A 370 12.11 6.80 12.94
CA GLN A 370 10.68 6.47 13.05
C GLN A 370 10.48 5.00 12.68
N LEU A 371 9.62 4.29 13.40
CA LEU A 371 9.32 2.89 13.13
C LEU A 371 7.92 2.74 12.54
N ALA A 372 7.77 1.83 11.59
CA ALA A 372 6.49 1.39 11.04
C ALA A 372 6.38 -0.13 11.21
N ILE A 373 5.63 -0.58 12.21
CA ILE A 373 5.61 -1.99 12.62
C ILE A 373 4.26 -2.61 12.23
N HIS A 374 4.31 -3.64 11.41
CA HIS A 374 3.14 -4.46 11.08
C HIS A 374 2.70 -5.28 12.28
N GLY A 375 1.43 -5.11 12.65
CA GLY A 375 0.77 -5.88 13.71
C GLY A 375 -0.73 -6.00 13.43
N ASN A 376 -1.16 -7.19 13.02
CA ASN A 376 -2.57 -7.51 12.79
C ASN A 376 -3.26 -8.02 14.03
N GLY A 377 -2.69 -9.06 14.64
CA GLY A 377 -3.24 -9.73 15.80
C GLY A 377 -3.03 -8.95 17.10
N ASP A 378 -3.96 -9.11 18.03
CA ASP A 378 -3.97 -8.28 19.24
C ASP A 378 -2.90 -8.68 20.27
N GLU A 379 -2.32 -9.88 20.17
CA GLU A 379 -1.14 -10.25 20.97
C GLU A 379 0.14 -9.65 20.38
N ALA A 380 0.31 -9.68 19.05
CA ALA A 380 1.41 -8.98 18.39
C ALA A 380 1.38 -7.46 18.66
N ILE A 381 0.19 -6.86 18.68
CA ILE A 381 0.03 -5.45 19.07
C ILE A 381 0.49 -5.24 20.52
N GLU A 382 0.21 -6.17 21.43
CA GLU A 382 0.69 -6.07 22.82
C GLU A 382 2.23 -6.09 22.89
N ASP A 383 2.85 -7.02 22.16
CA ASP A 383 4.31 -7.14 22.05
C ASP A 383 4.95 -5.85 21.52
N ILE A 384 4.36 -5.26 20.47
CA ILE A 384 4.82 -3.99 19.89
C ILE A 384 4.69 -2.84 20.89
N LEU A 385 3.55 -2.73 21.58
CA LEU A 385 3.33 -1.67 22.57
C LEU A 385 4.34 -1.77 23.72
N ASP A 386 4.63 -2.98 24.19
CA ASP A 386 5.58 -3.20 25.28
C ASP A 386 7.03 -2.92 24.85
N ALA A 387 7.42 -3.36 23.64
CA ALA A 387 8.74 -3.08 23.08
C ALA A 387 8.97 -1.57 22.93
N PHE A 388 7.98 -0.87 22.36
CA PHE A 388 8.05 0.57 22.15
C PHE A 388 8.01 1.36 23.45
N GLU A 389 7.19 0.95 24.43
CA GLU A 389 7.17 1.56 25.77
C GLU A 389 8.52 1.41 26.47
N ALA A 390 9.16 0.23 26.37
CA ALA A 390 10.49 0.01 26.91
C ALA A 390 11.52 0.93 26.24
N ALA A 391 11.50 1.03 24.91
CA ALA A 391 12.39 1.90 24.15
C ALA A 391 12.20 3.38 24.50
N GLN A 392 10.95 3.88 24.54
CA GLN A 392 10.64 5.27 24.95
C GLN A 392 11.04 5.57 26.39
N LYS A 393 10.95 4.60 27.30
CA LYS A 393 11.40 4.77 28.69
C LYS A 393 12.91 4.90 28.79
N SER A 394 13.66 4.13 28.00
CA SER A 394 15.13 4.17 27.96
C SER A 394 15.66 5.37 27.16
N HIS A 395 14.96 5.75 26.09
CA HIS A 395 15.38 6.74 25.09
C HIS A 395 14.22 7.66 24.68
N PRO A 396 13.75 8.58 25.56
CA PRO A 396 12.56 9.36 25.28
C PRO A 396 12.67 10.26 24.03
N VAL A 397 11.77 10.06 23.08
CA VAL A 397 11.53 10.95 21.93
C VAL A 397 10.22 11.72 22.16
N ALA A 398 10.26 13.04 21.96
CA ALA A 398 9.13 13.92 22.26
C ALA A 398 7.95 13.77 21.28
N ASP A 399 8.25 13.55 20.00
CA ASP A 399 7.26 13.34 18.93
C ASP A 399 7.68 12.11 18.11
N PRO A 400 7.50 10.89 18.65
CA PRO A 400 8.03 9.68 18.02
C PRO A 400 7.24 9.22 16.78
N ARG A 401 5.92 9.50 16.76
CA ARG A 401 4.95 9.08 15.74
C ARG A 401 5.16 7.66 15.22
N MET A 402 5.45 6.70 16.09
CA MET A 402 5.60 5.30 15.68
C MET A 402 4.32 4.84 14.99
N ILE A 403 4.44 4.23 13.82
CA ILE A 403 3.31 3.82 13.00
C ILE A 403 3.03 2.35 13.31
N LEU A 404 1.84 2.06 13.85
CA LEU A 404 1.36 0.68 13.97
C LEU A 404 0.55 0.36 12.71
N ILE A 405 1.15 -0.41 11.81
CA ILE A 405 0.57 -0.76 10.51
C ILE A 405 -0.49 -1.85 10.70
N HIS A 406 -1.61 -1.70 10.00
CA HIS A 406 -2.86 -2.43 10.10
C HIS A 406 -3.63 -2.21 11.40
N ALA A 407 -2.99 -2.46 12.55
CA ALA A 407 -3.60 -2.39 13.87
C ALA A 407 -4.97 -3.09 13.91
N GLN A 408 -5.11 -4.18 13.15
CA GLN A 408 -6.41 -4.69 12.72
C GLN A 408 -7.26 -5.10 13.92
N MET A 409 -6.66 -5.81 14.88
CA MET A 409 -7.32 -6.33 16.07
C MET A 409 -7.10 -5.47 17.31
N ALA A 410 -6.65 -4.22 17.15
CA ALA A 410 -6.35 -3.34 18.28
C ALA A 410 -7.52 -3.28 19.26
N ARG A 411 -7.27 -3.66 20.52
CA ARG A 411 -8.27 -3.57 21.59
C ARG A 411 -8.42 -2.14 22.07
N LYS A 412 -9.53 -1.85 22.73
CA LYS A 412 -9.82 -0.49 23.23
C LYS A 412 -8.77 0.00 24.24
N ASP A 413 -8.27 -0.89 25.10
CA ASP A 413 -7.16 -0.60 26.01
C ASP A 413 -5.85 -0.31 25.27
N GLN A 414 -5.55 -1.05 24.21
CA GLN A 414 -4.37 -0.83 23.36
C GLN A 414 -4.44 0.51 22.62
N ILE A 415 -5.61 0.92 22.12
CA ILE A 415 -5.80 2.26 21.52
C ILE A 415 -5.49 3.38 22.53
N ALA A 416 -5.89 3.20 23.80
CA ALA A 416 -5.55 4.17 24.85
C ALA A 416 -4.04 4.19 25.15
N ARG A 417 -3.37 3.03 25.16
CA ARG A 417 -1.91 2.94 25.28
C ARG A 417 -1.19 3.61 24.11
N MET A 418 -1.66 3.42 22.87
CA MET A 418 -1.10 4.07 21.68
C MET A 418 -1.09 5.60 21.84
N LYS A 419 -2.21 6.18 22.31
CA LYS A 419 -2.29 7.62 22.58
C LYS A 419 -1.26 8.09 23.60
N ALA A 420 -1.05 7.34 24.67
CA ALA A 420 -0.10 7.68 25.73
C ALA A 420 1.37 7.59 25.25
N LEU A 421 1.65 6.67 24.33
CA LEU A 421 3.00 6.42 23.81
C LEU A 421 3.36 7.28 22.59
N GLY A 422 2.39 7.98 21.98
CA GLY A 422 2.60 8.70 20.72
C GLY A 422 2.67 7.77 19.51
N ILE A 423 1.98 6.62 19.58
CA ILE A 423 1.83 5.64 18.50
C ILE A 423 0.60 5.99 17.66
N THR A 424 0.70 5.85 16.35
CA THR A 424 -0.34 6.18 15.37
C THR A 424 -0.74 4.91 14.62
N PRO A 425 -1.99 4.44 14.74
CA PRO A 425 -2.45 3.32 13.93
C PRO A 425 -2.70 3.76 12.47
N SER A 426 -2.26 2.93 11.53
CA SER A 426 -2.63 3.01 10.11
C SER A 426 -3.58 1.85 9.82
N PHE A 427 -4.87 2.12 9.72
CA PHE A 427 -5.89 1.08 9.65
C PHE A 427 -6.13 0.57 8.24
N PHE A 428 -6.17 -0.76 8.08
CA PHE A 428 -6.64 -1.39 6.85
C PHE A 428 -8.17 -1.52 6.88
N THR A 429 -8.87 -0.43 6.60
CA THR A 429 -10.31 -0.32 6.83
C THR A 429 -11.15 -1.06 5.79
N ALA A 430 -10.62 -1.24 4.58
CA ALA A 430 -11.29 -2.00 3.52
C ALA A 430 -11.46 -3.50 3.83
N HIS A 431 -10.79 -4.02 4.86
CA HIS A 431 -11.06 -5.37 5.38
C HIS A 431 -12.52 -5.60 5.73
N THR A 432 -13.27 -4.57 6.17
CA THR A 432 -14.71 -4.72 6.45
C THR A 432 -15.48 -5.11 5.19
N TRP A 433 -15.09 -4.58 4.02
CA TRP A 433 -15.72 -4.91 2.75
C TRP A 433 -15.23 -6.26 2.22
N TYR A 434 -13.93 -6.38 1.94
CA TYR A 434 -13.38 -7.53 1.22
C TYR A 434 -13.37 -8.83 2.03
N TRP A 435 -13.18 -8.75 3.35
CA TRP A 435 -13.09 -9.93 4.22
C TRP A 435 -14.05 -9.89 5.41
N GLY A 436 -14.96 -8.92 5.52
CA GLY A 436 -15.77 -8.75 6.73
C GLY A 436 -16.61 -9.98 7.09
N ASP A 437 -17.22 -10.61 6.08
CA ASP A 437 -17.97 -11.87 6.28
C ASP A 437 -17.06 -13.00 6.77
N ARG A 438 -15.86 -13.13 6.20
CA ARG A 438 -14.92 -14.21 6.53
C ARG A 438 -14.25 -13.99 7.88
N HIS A 439 -13.97 -12.74 8.24
CA HIS A 439 -13.57 -12.39 9.60
C HIS A 439 -14.64 -12.78 10.61
N ARG A 440 -15.92 -12.49 10.33
CA ARG A 440 -17.06 -12.83 11.20
C ARG A 440 -17.26 -14.34 11.31
N ASP A 441 -17.22 -15.06 10.20
CA ASP A 441 -17.71 -16.43 10.11
C ASP A 441 -16.61 -17.50 10.20
N ILE A 442 -15.37 -17.14 9.85
CA ILE A 442 -14.23 -18.07 9.78
C ILE A 442 -13.17 -17.72 10.82
N PHE A 443 -12.62 -16.51 10.77
CA PHE A 443 -11.36 -16.22 11.45
C PHE A 443 -11.50 -15.75 12.90
N LEU A 444 -12.35 -14.75 13.16
CA LEU A 444 -12.37 -14.01 14.43
C LEU A 444 -13.63 -14.25 15.25
N GLY A 445 -14.72 -14.64 14.60
CA GLY A 445 -16.04 -14.72 15.21
C GLY A 445 -16.71 -13.34 15.25
N PRO A 446 -18.03 -13.29 15.48
CA PRO A 446 -18.82 -12.08 15.28
C PRO A 446 -18.45 -10.91 16.19
N GLU A 447 -18.10 -11.19 17.45
CA GLU A 447 -17.80 -10.14 18.43
C GLU A 447 -16.47 -9.44 18.14
N ARG A 448 -15.41 -10.22 17.86
CA ARG A 448 -14.08 -9.68 17.54
C ARG A 448 -14.05 -9.05 16.14
N ALA A 449 -14.68 -9.69 15.14
CA ALA A 449 -14.77 -9.13 13.79
C ALA A 449 -15.49 -7.77 13.77
N ALA A 450 -16.47 -7.54 14.65
CA ALA A 450 -17.14 -6.26 14.76
C ALA A 450 -16.20 -5.11 15.19
N GLN A 451 -15.03 -5.40 15.76
CA GLN A 451 -14.10 -4.38 16.26
C GLN A 451 -12.90 -4.15 15.33
N ILE A 452 -12.79 -4.85 14.21
CA ILE A 452 -11.61 -4.69 13.34
C ILE A 452 -11.44 -3.25 12.86
N SER A 453 -10.20 -2.78 12.78
CA SER A 453 -9.84 -1.43 12.34
C SER A 453 -10.69 -0.36 13.07
N PRO A 454 -10.54 -0.21 14.41
CA PRO A 454 -11.50 0.51 15.26
C PRO A 454 -11.34 2.04 15.20
N SER A 455 -11.68 2.64 14.06
CA SER A 455 -11.52 4.08 13.80
C SER A 455 -12.27 4.97 14.82
N LYS A 456 -13.46 4.55 15.27
CA LYS A 456 -14.22 5.33 16.28
C LYS A 456 -13.53 5.36 17.62
N TRP A 457 -12.90 4.26 18.05
CA TRP A 457 -12.13 4.25 19.29
C TRP A 457 -10.92 5.16 19.20
N ALA A 458 -10.20 5.20 18.07
CA ALA A 458 -9.08 6.13 17.89
C ALA A 458 -9.55 7.60 18.03
N LEU A 459 -10.65 7.96 17.35
CA LEU A 459 -11.25 9.29 17.47
C LEU A 459 -11.65 9.65 18.89
N ASP A 460 -12.31 8.74 19.60
CA ASP A 460 -12.79 8.98 20.98
C ASP A 460 -11.64 9.22 21.98
N HIS A 461 -10.44 8.75 21.67
CA HIS A 461 -9.22 8.99 22.46
C HIS A 461 -8.39 10.19 21.94
N GLY A 462 -8.87 10.90 20.91
CA GLY A 462 -8.14 12.00 20.27
C GLY A 462 -6.83 11.54 19.64
N LEU A 463 -6.80 10.30 19.14
CA LEU A 463 -5.65 9.71 18.45
C LEU A 463 -5.73 10.03 16.95
N HIS A 464 -4.64 10.51 16.38
CA HIS A 464 -4.52 10.56 14.92
C HIS A 464 -4.43 9.13 14.38
N PHE A 465 -5.03 8.88 13.24
CA PHE A 465 -4.89 7.62 12.53
C PHE A 465 -4.98 7.86 11.04
N SER A 466 -4.35 7.00 10.27
CA SER A 466 -4.49 6.97 8.82
C SER A 466 -5.28 5.74 8.39
N SER A 467 -5.72 5.72 7.14
CA SER A 467 -6.35 4.55 6.53
C SER A 467 -5.66 4.21 5.23
N HIS A 468 -5.56 2.92 4.95
CA HIS A 468 -4.86 2.44 3.76
C HIS A 468 -5.55 1.23 3.12
N LEU A 469 -5.05 0.85 1.95
CA LEU A 469 -5.55 -0.26 1.13
C LEU A 469 -4.52 -1.38 0.95
N ASP A 470 -3.30 -1.14 1.42
CA ASP A 470 -2.22 -2.12 1.38
C ASP A 470 -1.97 -2.65 -0.03
N THR A 471 -2.16 -1.78 -1.01
CA THR A 471 -2.21 -2.19 -2.41
C THR A 471 -0.89 -2.89 -2.77
N PRO A 472 -0.97 -4.12 -3.31
CA PRO A 472 -2.07 -4.67 -4.10
C PRO A 472 -2.95 -5.69 -3.37
N VAL A 473 -2.87 -5.82 -2.04
CA VAL A 473 -3.76 -6.73 -1.28
C VAL A 473 -5.23 -6.38 -1.56
N THR A 474 -5.55 -5.09 -1.58
CA THR A 474 -6.77 -4.59 -2.23
C THR A 474 -6.45 -3.57 -3.33
N PRO A 475 -7.34 -3.40 -4.34
CA PRO A 475 -7.16 -2.41 -5.39
C PRO A 475 -6.93 -0.99 -4.85
N MET A 476 -6.16 -0.17 -5.57
CA MET A 476 -5.94 1.23 -5.18
C MET A 476 -7.20 2.06 -5.45
N GLU A 477 -8.08 2.15 -4.48
CA GLU A 477 -9.36 2.87 -4.53
C GLU A 477 -9.57 3.69 -3.23
N PRO A 478 -8.95 4.88 -3.08
CA PRO A 478 -9.02 5.64 -1.81
C PRO A 478 -10.45 5.88 -1.30
N LEU A 479 -11.41 6.09 -2.19
CA LEU A 479 -12.82 6.24 -1.83
C LEU A 479 -13.44 4.96 -1.26
N GLN A 480 -12.94 3.77 -1.59
CA GLN A 480 -13.34 2.51 -0.94
C GLN A 480 -12.85 2.46 0.50
N ALA A 481 -11.64 2.95 0.81
CA ALA A 481 -11.16 3.06 2.19
C ALA A 481 -12.01 4.05 3.02
N VAL A 482 -12.36 5.20 2.43
CA VAL A 482 -13.26 6.18 3.05
C VAL A 482 -14.64 5.57 3.29
N TRP A 483 -15.22 4.95 2.27
CA TRP A 483 -16.54 4.31 2.35
C TRP A 483 -16.58 3.19 3.39
N SER A 484 -15.52 2.38 3.48
CA SER A 484 -15.43 1.26 4.45
C SER A 484 -15.47 1.77 5.89
N GLN A 485 -14.85 2.91 6.20
CA GLN A 485 -14.92 3.53 7.53
C GLN A 485 -16.30 4.09 7.88
N VAL A 486 -17.00 4.65 6.87
CA VAL A 486 -18.31 5.30 7.07
C VAL A 486 -19.42 4.26 7.19
N PHE A 487 -19.41 3.23 6.34
CA PHE A 487 -20.51 2.27 6.24
C PHE A 487 -20.21 0.93 6.86
N ARG A 488 -18.94 0.50 6.89
CA ARG A 488 -18.49 -0.79 7.43
C ARG A 488 -19.30 -1.98 6.91
N MET A 489 -19.73 -1.90 5.65
CA MET A 489 -20.50 -2.98 5.04
C MET A 489 -19.57 -4.09 4.53
N THR A 490 -20.05 -5.33 4.60
CA THR A 490 -19.41 -6.50 4.01
C THR A 490 -19.90 -6.72 2.58
N THR A 491 -19.17 -7.54 1.81
CA THR A 491 -19.60 -7.96 0.46
C THR A 491 -20.91 -8.73 0.48
N GLY A 492 -21.20 -9.46 1.56
CA GLY A 492 -22.48 -10.13 1.82
C GLY A 492 -23.65 -9.18 2.09
N GLY A 493 -23.39 -7.88 2.30
CA GLY A 493 -24.41 -6.85 2.50
C GLY A 493 -24.75 -6.53 3.97
N ASP A 494 -24.04 -7.14 4.92
CA ASP A 494 -24.21 -6.86 6.35
C ASP A 494 -23.38 -5.66 6.80
N VAL A 495 -23.74 -5.08 7.95
CA VAL A 495 -22.94 -4.05 8.62
C VAL A 495 -22.09 -4.70 9.70
N LEU A 496 -20.77 -4.64 9.57
CA LEU A 496 -19.82 -5.18 10.53
C LEU A 496 -19.40 -4.11 11.54
N GLY A 497 -19.89 -4.19 12.77
CA GLY A 497 -19.48 -3.27 13.84
C GLY A 497 -19.93 -1.82 13.63
N PRO A 498 -21.25 -1.53 13.64
CA PRO A 498 -21.79 -0.19 13.40
C PRO A 498 -21.25 0.88 14.37
N GLU A 499 -20.84 0.49 15.57
CA GLU A 499 -20.25 1.38 16.58
C GLU A 499 -18.87 1.93 16.19
N GLN A 500 -18.19 1.33 15.22
CA GLN A 500 -16.89 1.79 14.73
C GLN A 500 -16.99 2.77 13.55
N ARG A 501 -18.21 3.15 13.13
CA ARG A 501 -18.43 4.11 12.04
C ARG A 501 -17.99 5.52 12.41
N ILE A 502 -17.50 6.25 11.42
CA ILE A 502 -17.08 7.64 11.55
C ILE A 502 -17.71 8.50 10.44
N SER A 503 -17.63 9.83 10.57
CA SER A 503 -18.17 10.74 9.53
C SER A 503 -17.31 10.71 8.27
N VAL A 504 -17.90 11.10 7.14
CA VAL A 504 -17.20 11.25 5.83
C VAL A 504 -15.97 12.14 5.97
N MET A 505 -16.10 13.27 6.66
CA MET A 505 -14.98 14.22 6.83
C MET A 505 -13.83 13.59 7.63
N GLN A 506 -14.13 12.86 8.71
CA GLN A 506 -13.09 12.15 9.48
C GLN A 506 -12.41 11.07 8.64
N ALA A 507 -13.18 10.30 7.85
CA ALA A 507 -12.64 9.27 6.97
C ALA A 507 -11.77 9.85 5.83
N LEU A 508 -12.15 11.01 5.26
CA LEU A 508 -11.35 11.71 4.25
C LEU A 508 -10.02 12.23 4.80
N ARG A 509 -10.00 12.70 6.05
CA ARG A 509 -8.76 13.14 6.70
C ARG A 509 -7.76 11.99 6.88
N ALA A 510 -8.24 10.79 7.19
CA ALA A 510 -7.43 9.57 7.33
C ALA A 510 -6.69 9.15 6.04
N VAL A 511 -7.15 9.60 4.86
CA VAL A 511 -6.49 9.37 3.55
C VAL A 511 -5.89 10.65 2.94
N THR A 512 -5.80 11.72 3.73
CA THR A 512 -5.23 13.01 3.32
C THR A 512 -4.32 13.58 4.42
N ILE A 513 -4.79 14.53 5.24
CA ILE A 513 -3.95 15.25 6.20
C ILE A 513 -3.41 14.37 7.33
N ASP A 514 -4.19 13.39 7.83
CA ASP A 514 -3.70 12.51 8.90
C ASP A 514 -2.70 11.47 8.35
N ALA A 515 -2.86 11.07 7.08
CA ALA A 515 -1.86 10.27 6.37
C ALA A 515 -0.57 11.06 6.07
N ALA A 516 -0.64 12.37 5.79
CA ALA A 516 0.54 13.23 5.71
C ALA A 516 1.21 13.40 7.08
N TRP A 517 0.42 13.60 8.13
CA TRP A 517 0.89 13.78 9.50
C TRP A 517 1.66 12.57 10.02
N GLN A 518 1.21 11.35 9.69
CA GLN A 518 1.89 10.13 10.14
C GLN A 518 3.38 10.07 9.71
N VAL A 519 3.75 10.72 8.60
CA VAL A 519 5.12 10.70 8.02
C VAL A 519 5.78 12.08 8.00
N PHE A 520 5.36 12.99 8.90
CA PHE A 520 5.91 14.34 9.03
C PHE A 520 5.82 15.19 7.73
N GLN A 521 4.78 15.00 6.93
CA GLN A 521 4.53 15.75 5.69
C GLN A 521 3.34 16.72 5.80
N GLU A 522 2.71 16.83 6.96
CA GLU A 522 1.53 17.67 7.17
C GLU A 522 1.79 19.14 6.84
N ASP A 523 3.01 19.65 7.00
CA ASP A 523 3.32 21.06 6.75
C ASP A 523 3.29 21.44 5.26
N ASN A 524 3.46 20.46 4.36
CA ASN A 524 3.60 20.72 2.93
C ASN A 524 2.48 20.13 2.08
N ARG A 525 1.66 19.20 2.59
CA ARG A 525 0.56 18.54 1.85
C ARG A 525 -0.57 18.07 2.76
N GLY A 526 -1.54 17.37 2.17
CA GLY A 526 -2.66 16.73 2.89
C GLY A 526 -3.83 17.66 3.22
N SER A 527 -3.66 18.99 3.13
CA SER A 527 -4.73 19.98 3.21
C SER A 527 -4.52 21.11 2.20
N LEU A 528 -5.54 21.93 1.97
CA LEU A 528 -5.53 23.01 0.97
C LEU A 528 -5.15 24.38 1.55
N ASN A 529 -4.29 24.40 2.56
CA ASN A 529 -3.79 25.66 3.14
C ASN A 529 -2.82 26.38 2.17
N PRO A 530 -2.87 27.72 2.09
CA PRO A 530 -1.88 28.50 1.35
C PRO A 530 -0.43 28.14 1.73
N GLY A 531 0.44 28.07 0.74
CA GLY A 531 1.85 27.68 0.87
C GLY A 531 2.12 26.19 0.70
N LYS A 532 1.12 25.30 0.87
CA LYS A 532 1.27 23.86 0.61
C LYS A 532 1.36 23.56 -0.89
N TYR A 533 1.84 22.37 -1.23
CA TYR A 533 1.86 21.92 -2.62
C TYR A 533 0.44 21.81 -3.18
N ALA A 534 0.28 22.20 -4.44
CA ALA A 534 -0.95 22.03 -5.21
C ALA A 534 -1.10 20.58 -5.68
N ASP A 535 -1.22 19.68 -4.72
CA ASP A 535 -1.53 18.27 -4.92
C ASP A 535 -3.04 18.08 -4.70
N LEU A 536 -3.79 17.93 -5.79
CA LEU A 536 -5.26 18.06 -5.80
C LEU A 536 -5.91 16.90 -6.54
N VAL A 537 -7.13 16.55 -6.15
CA VAL A 537 -8.01 15.66 -6.92
C VAL A 537 -9.37 16.32 -7.13
N VAL A 538 -9.93 16.13 -8.32
CA VAL A 538 -11.30 16.55 -8.68
C VAL A 538 -12.14 15.30 -8.96
N LEU A 539 -13.28 15.19 -8.29
CA LEU A 539 -14.23 14.09 -8.42
C LEU A 539 -15.38 14.48 -9.36
N SER A 540 -15.99 13.49 -10.01
CA SER A 540 -17.08 13.69 -10.99
C SER A 540 -18.39 14.19 -10.38
N GLY A 541 -18.49 14.26 -9.06
CA GLY A 541 -19.68 14.69 -8.33
C GLY A 541 -19.34 15.16 -6.92
N ASN A 542 -20.37 15.51 -6.14
CA ASN A 542 -20.21 15.95 -4.78
C ASN A 542 -20.24 14.77 -3.80
N ILE A 543 -19.14 14.56 -3.08
CA ILE A 543 -18.99 13.46 -2.13
C ILE A 543 -19.90 13.56 -0.90
N LEU A 544 -20.43 14.76 -0.62
CA LEU A 544 -21.30 15.01 0.54
C LEU A 544 -22.79 14.82 0.25
N ASP A 545 -23.20 14.81 -1.03
CA ASP A 545 -24.62 14.77 -1.42
C ASP A 545 -25.20 13.35 -1.29
N ASP A 546 -24.48 12.33 -1.78
CA ASP A 546 -24.81 10.91 -1.59
C ASP A 546 -23.57 10.13 -1.14
N PRO A 547 -23.24 10.14 0.16
CA PRO A 547 -22.07 9.44 0.67
C PRO A 547 -22.08 7.94 0.38
N MET A 548 -23.25 7.30 0.27
CA MET A 548 -23.32 5.85 0.00
C MET A 548 -22.79 5.52 -1.40
N ALA A 549 -23.03 6.40 -2.37
CA ALA A 549 -22.55 6.28 -3.73
C ALA A 549 -21.11 6.82 -3.93
N MET A 550 -20.39 7.24 -2.87
CA MET A 550 -19.09 7.91 -3.05
C MET A 550 -18.06 7.07 -3.81
N ARG A 551 -18.08 5.74 -3.65
CA ARG A 551 -17.15 4.85 -4.35
C ARG A 551 -17.38 4.77 -5.86
N ASP A 552 -18.54 5.20 -6.34
CA ASP A 552 -18.88 5.26 -7.77
C ASP A 552 -18.42 6.57 -8.42
N LEU A 553 -17.98 7.55 -7.62
CA LEU A 553 -17.41 8.80 -8.13
C LEU A 553 -16.10 8.51 -8.85
N LYS A 554 -15.97 9.09 -10.03
CA LYS A 554 -14.74 8.99 -10.84
C LYS A 554 -13.84 10.16 -10.54
N VAL A 555 -12.54 9.91 -10.53
CA VAL A 555 -11.57 11.00 -10.59
C VAL A 555 -11.58 11.58 -12.00
N GLU A 556 -11.85 12.87 -12.12
CA GLU A 556 -11.82 13.60 -13.40
C GLU A 556 -10.50 14.33 -13.62
N ARG A 557 -9.78 14.63 -12.53
CA ARG A 557 -8.48 15.30 -12.59
C ARG A 557 -7.63 14.94 -11.38
N THR A 558 -6.36 14.68 -11.63
CA THR A 558 -5.31 14.58 -10.61
C THR A 558 -4.22 15.59 -10.92
N VAL A 559 -3.88 16.40 -9.93
CA VAL A 559 -2.89 17.47 -10.03
C VAL A 559 -1.79 17.18 -9.01
N ILE A 560 -0.52 17.24 -9.43
CA ILE A 560 0.64 17.08 -8.55
C ILE A 560 1.57 18.26 -8.79
N GLY A 561 1.88 19.00 -7.72
CA GLY A 561 2.65 20.23 -7.80
C GLY A 561 2.08 21.21 -8.82
N GLY A 562 0.76 21.40 -8.87
CA GLY A 562 0.10 22.32 -9.81
C GLY A 562 0.02 21.84 -11.26
N ALA A 563 0.60 20.68 -11.60
CA ALA A 563 0.56 20.13 -12.94
C ALA A 563 -0.49 19.01 -13.04
N THR A 564 -1.34 19.04 -14.08
CA THR A 564 -2.32 17.96 -14.31
C THR A 564 -1.61 16.72 -14.83
N VAL A 565 -1.67 15.61 -14.07
CA VAL A 565 -1.04 14.33 -14.40
C VAL A 565 -2.04 13.28 -14.88
N PHE A 566 -3.33 13.50 -14.67
CA PHE A 566 -4.42 12.68 -15.19
C PHE A 566 -5.67 13.53 -15.42
N GLY A 567 -6.40 13.23 -16.50
CA GLY A 567 -7.67 13.87 -16.85
C GLY A 567 -7.55 15.31 -17.33
N GLY A 568 -8.61 16.09 -17.16
CA GLY A 568 -8.64 17.52 -17.49
C GLY A 568 -9.11 17.91 -18.91
N HIS A 569 -9.87 17.05 -19.59
CA HIS A 569 -10.54 17.37 -20.87
C HIS A 569 -12.00 17.80 -20.71
#